data_AF-A0A2H0M3Z8-F1
#
_entry.id   AF-A0A2H0M3Z8-F1
#
_cell.length_a   1.000
_cell.length_b   1.000
_cell.length_c   1.000
_cell.angle_alpha   90.00
_cell.angle_beta   90.00
_cell.angle_gamma   90.00
#
_symmetry.space_group_name_H-M   'P 1'
#
loop_
_entity.id
_entity.type
_entity.pdbx_description
1 polymer ?
#
loop_
_entity_poly.entity_id
_entity_poly.type
_entity_poly.pdbx_seq_one_letter_code
_entity_poly.pdbx_strand_id
1 'polypeptide(L)'
;MEKIPMDIEQVALKNEDHLGKLPVSPDYLEKLSEGDEDLQELLEEMTDKCKDYAISVMNLDSYLASEEGIDPEERQELDNSRTRSHNATIDSVKIFIRNLRIKSKDTSWAQSIDLNNRSQVGRFALLYAFADTLQKVQK
;
A
#
# COMPACT_ATOMS: atom_id res chain seq x y z
N MET A 1 31.31 -4.44 -29.42
CA MET A 1 29.87 -4.10 -29.52
C MET A 1 29.51 -3.30 -28.29
N GLU A 2 29.43 -1.99 -28.45
CA GLU A 2 28.89 -1.08 -27.43
C GLU A 2 27.44 -1.45 -27.15
N LYS A 3 27.09 -1.65 -25.87
CA LYS A 3 25.70 -1.65 -25.44
C LYS A 3 25.33 -0.20 -25.17
N ILE A 4 24.41 0.29 -25.99
CA ILE A 4 23.77 1.60 -25.88
C ILE A 4 23.22 1.77 -24.45
N PRO A 5 23.46 2.91 -23.77
CA PRO A 5 22.88 3.17 -22.47
C PRO A 5 21.36 3.27 -22.66
N MET A 6 20.63 2.40 -21.97
CA MET A 6 19.17 2.43 -21.98
C MET A 6 18.74 3.68 -21.21
N ASP A 7 18.30 4.70 -21.95
CA ASP A 7 17.78 5.96 -21.40
C ASP A 7 16.70 5.65 -20.36
N ILE A 8 17.03 5.89 -19.09
CA ILE A 8 16.13 5.69 -17.94
C ILE A 8 14.84 6.50 -18.13
N GLU A 9 14.92 7.63 -18.84
CA GLU A 9 13.78 8.49 -19.18
C GLU A 9 12.80 7.83 -20.15
N GLN A 10 13.27 7.01 -21.10
CA GLN A 10 12.37 6.31 -22.05
C GLN A 10 11.63 5.13 -21.41
N VAL A 11 12.19 4.52 -20.36
CA VAL A 11 11.50 3.48 -19.58
C VAL A 11 10.42 4.09 -18.70
N ALA A 12 10.60 5.32 -18.21
CA ALA A 12 9.60 6.05 -17.43
C ALA A 12 8.41 6.51 -18.30
N LEU A 13 8.69 7.03 -19.51
CA LEU A 13 7.68 7.63 -20.39
C LEU A 13 6.76 6.60 -21.10
N LYS A 14 7.17 5.34 -21.23
CA LYS A 14 6.30 4.27 -21.79
C LYS A 14 5.37 3.62 -20.76
N ASN A 15 5.48 4.01 -19.49
CA ASN A 15 4.72 3.43 -18.37
C ASN A 15 3.85 4.47 -17.65
N GLU A 16 3.54 5.61 -18.27
CA GLU A 16 2.74 6.67 -17.61
C GLU A 16 1.34 6.18 -17.20
N ASP A 17 0.74 5.26 -17.96
CA ASP A 17 -0.53 4.61 -17.58
C ASP A 17 -0.38 3.58 -16.44
N HIS A 18 0.84 3.16 -16.13
CA HIS A 18 1.14 2.11 -15.14
C HIS A 18 1.74 2.69 -13.86
N LEU A 19 2.31 3.90 -13.91
CA LEU A 19 2.69 4.71 -12.76
C LEU A 19 1.48 5.40 -12.09
N GLY A 20 0.27 5.08 -12.55
CA GLY A 20 -1.04 5.19 -11.92
C GLY A 20 -1.10 6.04 -10.65
N LYS A 21 -1.78 7.20 -10.80
CA LYS A 21 -2.21 8.17 -9.77
C LYS A 21 -1.55 7.99 -8.40
N LEU A 22 -0.78 9.00 -7.98
CA LEU A 22 -0.21 9.11 -6.64
C LEU A 22 -1.22 8.66 -5.57
N PRO A 23 -0.78 7.95 -4.53
CA PRO A 23 -1.67 7.52 -3.47
C PRO A 23 -2.38 8.75 -2.86
N VAL A 24 -3.58 8.53 -2.34
CA VAL A 24 -4.24 9.54 -1.50
C VAL A 24 -3.28 9.96 -0.39
N SER A 25 -3.12 11.27 -0.15
CA SER A 25 -2.20 11.76 0.87
C SER A 25 -2.71 11.43 2.28
N PRO A 26 -1.86 11.03 3.24
CA PRO A 26 -2.27 10.77 4.62
C PRO A 26 -2.93 11.99 5.29
N ASP A 27 -2.37 13.19 5.13
CA ASP A 27 -2.99 14.46 5.60
C ASP A 27 -4.45 14.65 5.13
N TYR A 28 -4.80 14.17 3.94
CA TYR A 28 -6.16 14.27 3.42
C TYR A 28 -7.10 13.32 4.18
N LEU A 29 -6.67 12.09 4.44
CA LEU A 29 -7.45 11.13 5.20
C LEU A 29 -7.59 11.52 6.67
N GLU A 30 -6.52 12.10 7.25
CA GLU A 30 -6.55 12.69 8.60
C GLU A 30 -7.62 13.79 8.69
N LYS A 31 -7.63 14.74 7.74
CA LYS A 31 -8.65 15.81 7.67
C LYS A 31 -10.07 15.28 7.44
N LEU A 32 -10.25 14.23 6.64
CA LEU A 32 -11.57 13.62 6.44
C LEU A 32 -12.14 13.05 7.75
N SER A 33 -11.24 12.53 8.60
CA SER A 33 -11.56 11.87 9.86
C SER A 33 -11.58 12.85 11.05
N GLU A 34 -11.20 14.11 10.85
CA GLU A 34 -11.12 15.11 11.92
C GLU A 34 -12.48 15.32 12.61
N GLY A 35 -12.46 15.30 13.95
CA GLY A 35 -13.64 15.46 14.80
C GLY A 35 -14.54 14.23 14.90
N ASP A 36 -14.13 13.08 14.35
CA ASP A 36 -14.87 11.83 14.40
C ASP A 36 -13.97 10.69 14.92
N GLU A 37 -14.09 10.38 16.22
CA GLU A 37 -13.22 9.41 16.91
C GLU A 37 -13.25 8.02 16.24
N ASP A 38 -14.43 7.54 15.82
CA ASP A 38 -14.54 6.25 15.13
C ASP A 38 -13.74 6.23 13.82
N LEU A 39 -13.81 7.32 13.04
CA LEU A 39 -13.07 7.40 11.77
C LEU A 39 -11.57 7.53 12.01
N GLN A 40 -11.15 8.20 13.07
CA GLN A 40 -9.74 8.30 13.44
C GLN A 40 -9.17 6.94 13.83
N GLU A 41 -9.89 6.17 14.65
CA GLU A 41 -9.49 4.80 15.03
C GLU A 41 -9.39 3.89 13.79
N LEU A 42 -10.39 3.94 12.90
CA LEU A 42 -10.36 3.15 11.66
C LEU A 42 -9.25 3.57 10.69
N LEU A 43 -8.91 4.86 10.65
CA LEU A 43 -7.79 5.36 9.86
C LEU A 43 -6.46 4.86 10.42
N GLU A 44 -6.29 4.88 11.74
CA GLU A 44 -5.11 4.36 12.42
C GLU A 44 -4.97 2.86 12.17
N GLU A 45 -6.03 2.07 12.37
CA GLU A 45 -6.03 0.63 12.10
C GLU A 45 -5.66 0.32 10.64
N MET A 46 -6.30 1.01 9.68
CA MET A 46 -5.98 0.84 8.26
C MET A 46 -4.51 1.19 7.97
N THR A 47 -4.00 2.25 8.57
CA THR A 47 -2.61 2.70 8.41
C THR A 47 -1.64 1.65 8.93
N ASP A 48 -1.91 1.07 10.09
CA ASP A 48 -1.08 0.02 10.67
C ASP A 48 -1.10 -1.26 9.81
N LYS A 49 -2.27 -1.67 9.30
CA LYS A 49 -2.34 -2.81 8.37
C LYS A 49 -1.59 -2.57 7.08
N CYS A 50 -1.64 -1.35 6.53
CA CYS A 50 -0.84 -1.01 5.35
C CYS A 50 0.67 -1.14 5.61
N LYS A 51 1.14 -0.72 6.79
CA LYS A 51 2.54 -0.86 7.21
C LYS A 51 2.94 -2.31 7.45
N ASP A 52 2.11 -3.08 8.16
CA ASP A 52 2.33 -4.52 8.38
C ASP A 52 2.46 -5.26 7.04
N TYR A 53 1.60 -4.93 6.08
CA TYR A 53 1.70 -5.47 4.74
C TYR A 53 2.99 -5.05 4.03
N ALA A 54 3.35 -3.77 4.07
CA ALA A 54 4.61 -3.29 3.50
C ALA A 54 5.84 -4.02 4.07
N ILE A 55 5.90 -4.19 5.40
CA ILE A 55 6.97 -4.94 6.08
C ILE A 55 6.97 -6.40 5.61
N SER A 56 5.81 -7.05 5.51
CA SER A 56 5.73 -8.44 5.08
C SER A 56 6.20 -8.64 3.62
N VAL A 57 5.96 -7.66 2.74
CA VAL A 57 6.47 -7.64 1.37
C VAL A 57 7.99 -7.46 1.39
N MET A 58 8.50 -6.48 2.13
CA MET A 58 9.95 -6.23 2.26
C MET A 58 10.70 -7.45 2.83
N ASN A 59 10.14 -8.14 3.81
CA ASN A 59 10.75 -9.33 4.40
C ASN A 59 10.84 -10.46 3.38
N LEU A 60 9.76 -10.70 2.62
CA LEU A 60 9.76 -11.72 1.56
C LEU A 60 10.76 -11.36 0.45
N ASP A 61 10.76 -10.11 -0.01
CA ASP A 61 11.68 -9.65 -1.06
C ASP A 61 13.14 -9.71 -0.61
N SER A 62 13.43 -9.32 0.65
CA SER A 62 14.77 -9.41 1.24
C SER A 62 15.24 -10.86 1.36
N TYR A 63 14.36 -11.76 1.78
CA TYR A 63 14.65 -13.19 1.85
C TYR A 63 14.96 -13.77 0.46
N LEU A 64 14.14 -13.47 -0.55
CA LEU A 64 14.35 -13.92 -1.93
C LEU A 64 15.64 -13.37 -2.57
N ALA A 65 16.12 -12.22 -2.11
CA ALA A 65 17.38 -11.62 -2.56
C ALA A 65 18.62 -12.15 -1.82
N SER A 66 18.43 -12.87 -0.70
CA SER A 66 19.51 -13.41 0.12
C SER A 66 20.02 -14.76 -0.41
N GLU A 67 21.22 -15.18 0.02
CA GLU A 67 21.73 -16.53 -0.27
C GLU A 67 20.89 -17.64 0.40
N GLU A 68 20.11 -17.29 1.44
CA GLU A 68 19.18 -18.16 2.17
C GLU A 68 17.84 -18.34 1.42
N GLY A 69 17.56 -17.52 0.39
CA GLY A 69 16.33 -17.53 -0.40
C GLY A 69 16.01 -18.83 -1.17
N ILE A 70 16.80 -19.87 -0.96
CA ILE A 70 16.66 -21.21 -1.53
C ILE A 70 15.86 -22.17 -0.65
N ASP A 71 15.66 -21.90 0.64
CA ASP A 71 14.84 -22.77 1.51
C ASP A 71 13.33 -22.61 1.14
N PRO A 72 12.69 -23.68 0.62
CA PRO A 72 11.28 -23.62 0.24
C PRO A 72 10.32 -23.49 1.43
N GLU A 73 10.68 -24.00 2.61
CA GLU A 73 9.79 -23.98 3.80
C GLU A 73 9.67 -22.56 4.34
N GLU A 74 10.80 -21.91 4.61
CA GLU A 74 10.83 -20.52 5.08
C GLU A 74 10.20 -19.56 4.05
N ARG A 75 10.45 -19.79 2.74
CA ARG A 75 9.76 -19.04 1.67
C ARG A 75 8.24 -19.14 1.79
N GLN A 76 7.72 -20.35 2.01
CA GLN A 76 6.29 -20.59 2.11
C GLN A 76 5.70 -19.94 3.37
N GLU A 77 6.43 -19.95 4.49
CA GLU A 77 6.01 -19.27 5.72
C GLU A 77 5.92 -17.75 5.54
N LEU A 78 6.91 -17.14 4.90
CA LEU A 78 6.90 -15.71 4.58
C LEU A 78 5.78 -15.34 3.60
N ASP A 79 5.57 -16.14 2.55
CA ASP A 79 4.46 -15.92 1.60
C ASP A 79 3.09 -16.06 2.28
N ASN A 80 2.93 -17.03 3.17
CA ASN A 80 1.74 -17.19 4.00
C ASN A 80 1.52 -15.98 4.92
N SER A 81 2.59 -15.49 5.56
CA SER A 81 2.56 -14.29 6.41
C SER A 81 2.12 -13.05 5.62
N ARG A 82 2.75 -12.81 4.45
CA ARG A 82 2.38 -11.74 3.52
C ARG A 82 0.94 -11.86 3.05
N THR A 83 0.45 -13.08 2.82
CA THR A 83 -0.94 -13.30 2.40
C THR A 83 -1.94 -12.96 3.51
N ARG A 84 -1.60 -13.26 4.77
CA ARG A 84 -2.43 -12.88 5.94
C ARG A 84 -2.47 -11.36 6.12
N SER A 85 -1.33 -10.68 6.09
CA SER A 85 -1.27 -9.21 6.21
C SER A 85 -1.99 -8.51 5.06
N HIS A 86 -1.88 -9.04 3.84
CA HIS A 86 -2.61 -8.52 2.68
C HIS A 86 -4.13 -8.63 2.86
N ASN A 87 -4.64 -9.77 3.36
CA ASN A 87 -6.07 -9.93 3.63
C ASN A 87 -6.56 -8.93 4.68
N ALA A 88 -5.84 -8.79 5.79
CA ALA A 88 -6.17 -7.82 6.85
C ALA A 88 -6.15 -6.38 6.33
N THR A 89 -5.22 -6.06 5.43
CA THR A 89 -5.16 -4.75 4.76
C THR A 89 -6.38 -4.52 3.89
N ILE A 90 -6.77 -5.49 3.05
CA ILE A 90 -7.96 -5.38 2.21
C ILE A 90 -9.20 -5.12 3.06
N ASP A 91 -9.35 -5.84 4.16
CA ASP A 91 -10.51 -5.70 5.05
C ASP A 91 -10.54 -4.33 5.73
N SER A 92 -9.43 -3.88 6.33
CA SER A 92 -9.34 -2.56 6.97
C SER A 92 -9.61 -1.41 6.00
N VAL A 93 -9.07 -1.46 4.78
CA VAL A 93 -9.33 -0.46 3.72
C VAL A 93 -10.81 -0.42 3.36
N LYS A 94 -11.45 -1.58 3.20
CA LYS A 94 -12.88 -1.66 2.90
C LYS A 94 -13.73 -1.14 4.05
N ILE A 95 -13.38 -1.44 5.30
CA ILE A 95 -14.08 -0.97 6.50
C ILE A 95 -14.00 0.55 6.59
N PHE A 96 -12.81 1.12 6.42
CA PHE A 96 -12.61 2.57 6.47
C PHE A 96 -13.43 3.29 5.38
N ILE A 97 -13.33 2.84 4.12
CA ILE A 97 -14.11 3.42 3.00
C ILE A 97 -15.61 3.30 3.24
N ARG A 98 -16.08 2.16 3.76
CA ARG A 98 -17.50 1.96 4.09
C ARG A 98 -17.97 2.95 5.15
N ASN A 99 -17.19 3.17 6.20
CA ASN A 99 -17.56 4.11 7.27
C ASN A 99 -17.53 5.57 6.80
N LEU A 100 -16.58 5.94 5.95
CA LEU A 100 -16.60 7.25 5.28
C LEU A 100 -17.92 7.45 4.50
N ARG A 101 -18.36 6.45 3.72
CA ARG A 101 -19.64 6.53 2.98
C ARG A 101 -20.85 6.66 3.90
N ILE A 102 -20.90 5.87 4.98
CA ILE A 102 -22.00 5.93 5.97
C ILE A 102 -22.10 7.33 6.57
N LYS A 103 -20.96 7.95 6.87
CA LYS A 103 -20.86 9.30 7.44
C LYS A 103 -20.88 10.42 6.38
N SER A 104 -21.24 10.09 5.12
CA SER A 104 -21.33 11.03 3.99
C SER A 104 -20.04 11.85 3.74
N LYS A 105 -18.88 11.27 4.04
CA LYS A 105 -17.55 11.84 3.76
C LYS A 105 -17.12 11.51 2.32
N ASP A 106 -16.15 12.27 1.79
CA ASP A 106 -15.64 12.03 0.44
C ASP A 106 -14.92 10.66 0.34
N THR A 107 -15.27 9.90 -0.70
CA THR A 107 -14.62 8.64 -1.07
C THR A 107 -14.19 8.61 -2.53
N SER A 108 -14.11 9.77 -3.19
CA SER A 108 -13.67 9.89 -4.59
C SER A 108 -12.28 9.28 -4.81
N TRP A 109 -11.38 9.43 -3.84
CA TRP A 109 -10.05 8.83 -3.86
C TRP A 109 -10.09 7.30 -4.02
N ALA A 110 -11.07 6.63 -3.38
CA ALA A 110 -11.21 5.19 -3.43
C ALA A 110 -11.74 4.67 -4.77
N GLN A 111 -12.30 5.53 -5.63
CA GLN A 111 -12.73 5.15 -6.99
C GLN A 111 -11.55 4.77 -7.89
N SER A 112 -10.35 5.23 -7.56
CA SER A 112 -9.12 4.87 -8.27
C SER A 112 -8.59 3.48 -7.90
N ILE A 113 -9.19 2.81 -6.91
CA ILE A 113 -8.78 1.51 -6.39
C ILE A 113 -9.89 0.51 -6.68
N ASP A 114 -9.62 -0.48 -7.52
CA ASP A 114 -10.51 -1.64 -7.61
C ASP A 114 -10.37 -2.52 -6.36
N LEU A 115 -11.31 -2.36 -5.41
CA LEU A 115 -11.34 -3.09 -4.14
C LEU A 115 -11.58 -4.60 -4.28
N ASN A 116 -11.94 -5.08 -5.48
CA ASN A 116 -12.01 -6.52 -5.78
C ASN A 116 -10.70 -7.04 -6.38
N ASN A 117 -9.82 -6.14 -6.84
CA ASN A 117 -8.51 -6.47 -7.34
C ASN A 117 -7.47 -6.37 -6.22
N ARG A 118 -7.10 -7.53 -5.67
CA ARG A 118 -6.11 -7.67 -4.59
C ARG A 118 -4.81 -6.92 -4.92
N SER A 119 -4.32 -7.01 -6.16
CA SER A 119 -3.08 -6.33 -6.56
C SER A 119 -3.18 -4.81 -6.51
N GLN A 120 -4.35 -4.24 -6.83
CA GLN A 120 -4.55 -2.79 -6.70
C GLN A 120 -4.59 -2.34 -5.25
N VAL A 121 -5.23 -3.12 -4.36
CA VAL A 121 -5.25 -2.81 -2.92
C VAL A 121 -3.84 -2.94 -2.32
N GLY A 122 -3.09 -3.97 -2.69
CA GLY A 122 -1.69 -4.12 -2.28
C GLY A 122 -0.83 -2.94 -2.73
N ARG A 123 -0.98 -2.50 -3.99
CA ARG A 123 -0.28 -1.30 -4.49
C ARG A 123 -0.65 -0.05 -3.70
N PHE A 124 -1.94 0.17 -3.44
CA PHE A 124 -2.39 1.28 -2.60
C PHE A 124 -1.72 1.25 -1.23
N ALA A 125 -1.74 0.08 -0.57
CA ALA A 125 -1.21 -0.08 0.78
C ALA A 125 0.29 0.22 0.86
N LEU A 126 1.08 -0.25 -0.10
CA LEU A 126 2.50 0.07 -0.19
C LEU A 126 2.73 1.58 -0.34
N LEU A 127 2.09 2.19 -1.34
CA LEU A 127 2.25 3.61 -1.63
C LEU A 127 1.80 4.50 -0.46
N TYR A 128 0.68 4.14 0.17
CA TYR A 128 0.16 4.84 1.34
C TYR A 128 1.07 4.71 2.57
N ALA A 129 1.56 3.49 2.88
CA ALA A 129 2.47 3.26 4.01
C ALA A 129 3.78 4.05 3.86
N PHE A 130 4.34 4.13 2.65
CA PHE A 130 5.51 4.97 2.37
C PHE A 130 5.19 6.46 2.53
N ALA A 131 4.07 6.93 2.00
CA ALA A 131 3.66 8.33 2.14
C ALA A 131 3.47 8.75 3.61
N ASP A 132 2.80 7.92 4.42
CA ASP A 132 2.63 8.14 5.87
C ASP A 132 3.98 8.20 6.60
N THR A 133 4.87 7.25 6.28
CA THR A 133 6.19 7.18 6.92
C THR A 133 7.04 8.41 6.59
N LEU A 134 7.06 8.84 5.32
CA LEU A 134 7.80 10.03 4.89
C LEU A 134 7.27 11.30 5.54
N GLN A 135 5.94 11.44 5.65
CA GLN A 135 5.30 12.59 6.30
C GLN A 135 5.71 12.71 7.77
N LYS A 136 5.81 11.58 8.50
CA LYS A 136 6.21 11.56 9.92
C LYS A 136 7.68 11.90 10.16
N VAL A 137 8.56 11.64 9.18
CA VAL A 137 10.00 11.97 9.29
C VAL A 137 10.26 13.47 9.04
N GLN A 138 9.36 14.16 8.34
CA GLN A 138 9.51 15.58 7.99
C GLN A 138 8.90 16.54 9.04
N LYS A 139 8.17 16.02 10.02
CA LYS A 139 7.59 16.78 11.14
C LYS A 139 8.54 16.75 12.35
#